data_AF-A0A368G9I4-F1
#
_entry.id   AF-A0A368G9I4-F1
#
_cell.length_a   1.000
_cell.length_b   1.000
_cell.length_c   1.000
_cell.angle_alpha   90.00
_cell.angle_beta   90.00
_cell.angle_gamma   90.00
#
_symmetry.space_group_name_H-M   'P 1'
#
loop_
_entity.id
_entity.type
_entity.pdbx_description
1 polymer ?
#
loop_
_entity_poly.entity_id
_entity_poly.type
_entity_poly.pdbx_seq_one_letter_code
_entity_poly.pdbx_strand_id
1 'polypeptide(L)'
;MGPPLTRSRTHSNDSRAAAPITTEIPAFTRRITGSLANLSDDATVRGRDAKELRDATAQAITEVWNDTRTATATLARQVNEGNSSLLTGLNQSFSAVGQRINSIPMPGWADS
;
A
#
# COMPACT_ATOMS: atom_id res chain seq x y z
N MET A 1 -33.95 33.68 -16.06
CA MET A 1 -32.64 33.76 -15.36
C MET A 1 -32.55 32.58 -14.41
N GLY A 2 -31.93 31.47 -14.84
CA GLY A 2 -31.79 30.27 -14.00
C GLY A 2 -30.61 30.41 -13.02
N PRO A 3 -30.64 29.74 -11.86
CA PRO A 3 -29.55 29.80 -10.89
C PRO A 3 -28.30 29.06 -11.41
N PRO A 4 -27.08 29.50 -11.04
CA PRO A 4 -25.85 28.89 -11.51
C PRO A 4 -25.65 27.52 -10.85
N LEU A 5 -25.35 26.51 -11.67
CA LEU A 5 -24.92 25.19 -11.22
C LEU A 5 -23.45 25.25 -10.81
N THR A 6 -23.19 25.30 -9.50
CA THR A 6 -21.83 25.17 -8.96
C THR A 6 -21.40 23.70 -9.02
N ARG A 7 -20.69 23.33 -10.08
CA ARG A 7 -20.09 22.00 -10.21
C ARG A 7 -18.83 21.96 -9.36
N SER A 8 -18.90 21.36 -8.16
CA SER A 8 -17.74 21.13 -7.30
C SER A 8 -16.69 20.31 -8.04
N ARG A 9 -15.53 20.91 -8.30
CA ARG A 9 -14.31 20.23 -8.75
C ARG A 9 -13.78 19.40 -7.59
N THR A 10 -13.91 18.07 -7.67
CA THR A 10 -13.05 17.16 -6.91
C THR A 10 -11.66 17.24 -7.50
N HIS A 11 -10.76 17.97 -6.85
CA HIS A 11 -9.34 17.91 -7.14
C HIS A 11 -8.83 16.58 -6.56
N SER A 12 -8.89 15.52 -7.38
CA SER A 12 -8.18 14.29 -7.10
C SER A 12 -6.69 14.60 -7.19
N ASN A 13 -6.08 14.93 -6.05
CA ASN A 13 -4.63 14.86 -5.92
C ASN A 13 -4.25 13.38 -5.85
N ASP A 14 -4.19 12.74 -7.01
CA ASP A 14 -3.45 11.49 -7.18
C ASP A 14 -1.95 11.84 -7.28
N SER A 15 -1.43 12.47 -6.21
CA SER A 15 0.01 12.62 -6.02
C SER A 15 0.52 11.38 -5.32
N ARG A 16 0.30 10.21 -5.94
CA ARG A 16 1.07 9.03 -5.63
C ARG A 16 2.46 9.28 -6.22
N ALA A 17 3.30 9.97 -5.44
CA ALA A 17 4.73 10.01 -5.71
C ALA A 17 5.16 8.55 -5.86
N ALA A 18 5.43 8.14 -7.09
CA ALA A 18 6.11 6.89 -7.33
C ALA A 18 7.42 7.01 -6.53
N ALA A 19 7.55 6.20 -5.49
CA ALA A 19 8.79 6.13 -4.74
C ALA A 19 9.91 5.95 -5.77
N PRO A 20 11.03 6.69 -5.66
CA PRO A 20 12.14 6.50 -6.57
C PRO A 20 12.48 5.02 -6.53
N ILE A 21 12.38 4.35 -7.68
CA ILE A 21 12.90 2.99 -7.83
C ILE A 21 14.40 3.20 -7.77
N THR A 22 14.97 3.11 -6.57
CA THR A 22 16.41 3.09 -6.40
C THR A 22 16.89 1.87 -7.15
N THR A 23 17.59 2.09 -8.26
CA THR A 23 18.37 1.07 -9.00
C THR A 23 19.57 0.60 -8.18
N GLU A 24 19.47 0.65 -6.85
CA GLU A 24 20.48 0.13 -5.96
C GLU A 24 20.33 -1.38 -5.95
N ILE A 25 21.41 -2.06 -6.32
CA ILE A 25 21.51 -3.51 -6.19
C ILE A 25 21.13 -3.87 -4.74
N PRO A 26 20.07 -4.67 -4.54
CA PRO A 26 19.65 -5.04 -3.19
C PRO A 26 20.80 -5.66 -2.40
N ALA A 27 20.85 -5.40 -1.10
CA ALA A 27 21.94 -5.87 -0.24
C ALA A 27 22.12 -7.41 -0.29
N PHE A 28 21.04 -8.14 -0.52
CA PHE A 28 21.08 -9.59 -0.72
C PHE A 28 21.73 -9.97 -2.06
N THR A 29 21.43 -9.25 -3.15
CA THR A 29 22.05 -9.45 -4.46
C THR A 29 23.55 -9.18 -4.39
N ARG A 30 23.96 -8.11 -3.71
CA ARG A 30 25.39 -7.79 -3.50
C ARG A 30 26.14 -8.91 -2.76
N ARG A 31 25.52 -9.55 -1.77
CA ARG A 31 26.12 -10.67 -1.03
C ARG A 31 26.31 -11.91 -1.89
N ILE A 32 25.29 -12.28 -2.67
CA ILE A 32 25.38 -13.42 -3.60
C ILE A 32 26.45 -13.15 -4.66
N THR A 33 26.43 -11.97 -5.29
CA THR A 33 27.44 -11.58 -6.26
C THR A 33 28.84 -11.53 -5.64
N GLY A 34 28.97 -11.07 -4.39
CA GLY A 34 30.22 -11.08 -3.65
C GLY A 34 30.75 -12.50 -3.39
N SER A 35 29.88 -13.45 -3.05
CA SER A 35 30.26 -14.87 -2.89
C SER A 35 30.73 -15.51 -4.20
N LEU A 36 30.30 -14.99 -5.34
CA LEU A 36 30.66 -15.47 -6.67
C LEU A 36 31.82 -14.70 -7.29
N ALA A 37 32.18 -13.53 -6.77
CA ALA A 37 33.08 -12.57 -7.43
C ALA A 37 34.48 -13.11 -7.73
N ASN A 38 34.94 -14.09 -6.95
CA ASN A 38 36.27 -14.71 -7.09
C ASN A 38 36.22 -16.08 -7.79
N LEU A 39 35.04 -16.54 -8.20
CA LEU A 39 34.84 -17.84 -8.83
C LEU A 39 34.78 -17.65 -10.35
N SER A 40 35.77 -18.20 -11.07
CA SER A 40 35.73 -18.24 -12.54
C SER A 40 34.67 -19.24 -13.00
N ASP A 41 34.07 -19.01 -14.17
CA ASP A 41 32.99 -19.86 -14.71
C ASP A 41 33.44 -21.31 -14.98
N ASP A 42 34.73 -21.49 -15.24
CA ASP A 42 35.44 -22.74 -15.50
C ASP A 42 36.15 -23.31 -14.26
N ALA A 43 36.01 -22.66 -13.09
CA ALA A 43 36.62 -23.12 -11.85
C ALA A 43 35.89 -24.32 -11.24
N THR A 44 36.66 -25.31 -10.78
CA THR A 44 36.12 -26.37 -9.92
C THR A 44 35.71 -25.79 -8.57
N VAL A 45 34.41 -25.81 -8.28
CA VAL A 45 33.85 -25.27 -7.02
C VAL A 45 34.37 -26.07 -5.83
N ARG A 46 35.03 -25.40 -4.89
CA ARG A 46 35.48 -26.03 -3.64
C ARG A 46 34.33 -26.06 -2.64
N GLY A 47 34.32 -27.05 -1.75
CA GLY A 47 33.25 -27.21 -0.75
C GLY A 47 33.06 -25.98 0.14
N ARG A 48 34.11 -25.18 0.36
CA ARG A 48 34.01 -23.89 1.08
C ARG A 48 33.21 -22.86 0.28
N ASP A 49 33.57 -22.64 -0.98
CA ASP A 49 32.92 -21.65 -1.84
C ASP A 49 31.43 -22.01 -2.06
N ALA A 50 31.13 -23.30 -2.25
CA ALA A 50 29.76 -23.80 -2.32
C ALA A 50 28.96 -23.54 -1.03
N LYS A 51 29.60 -23.70 0.13
CA LYS A 51 28.96 -23.44 1.43
C LYS A 51 28.69 -21.94 1.62
N GLU A 52 29.65 -21.08 1.29
CA GLU A 52 29.49 -19.63 1.37
C GLU A 52 28.36 -19.14 0.47
N LEU A 53 28.29 -19.63 -0.78
CA LEU A 53 27.21 -19.29 -1.70
C LEU A 53 25.85 -19.75 -1.19
N ARG A 54 25.78 -20.97 -0.65
CA ARG A 54 24.55 -21.51 -0.07
C ARG A 54 24.08 -20.67 1.11
N ASP A 55 24.99 -20.31 2.02
CA ASP A 55 24.65 -19.55 3.22
C ASP A 55 24.23 -18.11 2.84
N ALA A 56 24.93 -17.48 1.89
CA ALA A 56 24.53 -16.18 1.33
C ALA A 56 23.15 -16.22 0.65
N THR A 57 22.86 -17.29 -0.10
CA THR A 57 21.57 -17.50 -0.77
C THR A 57 20.44 -17.75 0.24
N ALA A 58 20.68 -18.59 1.25
CA ALA A 58 19.69 -18.86 2.30
C ALA A 58 19.34 -17.60 3.08
N GLN A 59 20.34 -16.76 3.38
CA GLN A 59 20.13 -15.48 4.02
C GLN A 59 19.34 -14.52 3.13
N ALA A 60 19.68 -14.43 1.84
CA ALA A 60 18.96 -13.61 0.86
C ALA A 60 17.48 -13.98 0.75
N ILE A 61 17.17 -15.28 0.66
CA ILE A 61 15.78 -15.78 0.60
C ILE A 61 15.03 -15.42 1.89
N THR A 62 15.69 -15.58 3.04
CA THR A 62 15.08 -15.27 4.35
C THR A 62 14.74 -13.79 4.48
N GLU A 63 15.63 -12.91 4.01
CA GLU A 63 15.39 -11.46 4.01
C GLU A 63 14.24 -11.08 3.08
N VAL A 64 14.26 -11.53 1.82
CA VAL A 64 13.17 -11.26 0.86
C VAL A 64 11.83 -11.77 1.38
N TRP A 65 11.82 -12.95 2.02
CA TRP A 65 10.62 -13.48 2.65
C TRP A 65 10.10 -12.58 3.77
N ASN A 66 10.97 -12.14 4.68
CA ASN A 66 10.60 -11.25 5.79
C ASN A 66 10.12 -9.88 5.30
N ASP A 67 10.79 -9.31 4.30
CA ASP A 67 10.41 -8.03 3.70
C ASP A 67 9.05 -8.13 3.03
N THR A 68 8.85 -9.18 2.22
CA THR A 68 7.57 -9.44 1.52
C THR A 68 6.44 -9.67 2.52
N ARG A 69 6.70 -10.46 3.57
CA ARG A 69 5.73 -10.71 4.64
C ARG A 69 5.34 -9.42 5.35
N THR A 70 6.32 -8.58 5.69
CA THR A 70 6.10 -7.30 6.37
C THR A 70 5.31 -6.35 5.49
N ALA A 71 5.73 -6.17 4.23
CA ALA A 71 5.03 -5.31 3.27
C ALA A 71 3.58 -5.76 3.06
N THR A 72 3.34 -7.07 2.94
CA THR A 72 2.00 -7.64 2.81
C THR A 72 1.15 -7.38 4.05
N ALA A 73 1.70 -7.57 5.25
CA ALA A 73 1.00 -7.29 6.50
C ALA A 73 0.66 -5.80 6.65
N THR A 74 1.59 -4.92 6.29
CA THR A 74 1.36 -3.47 6.28
C THR A 74 0.26 -3.09 5.30
N LEU A 75 0.28 -3.62 4.08
CA LEU A 75 -0.76 -3.37 3.07
C LEU A 75 -2.12 -3.85 3.55
N ALA A 76 -2.21 -5.07 4.10
CA ALA A 76 -3.46 -5.61 4.63
C ALA A 76 -4.03 -4.72 5.75
N ARG A 77 -3.16 -4.22 6.64
CA ARG A 77 -3.55 -3.29 7.69
C ARG A 77 -4.08 -1.98 7.10
N GLN A 78 -3.38 -1.38 6.15
CA GLN A 78 -3.78 -0.13 5.50
C GLN A 78 -5.14 -0.27 4.80
N VAL A 79 -5.40 -1.40 4.13
CA VAL A 79 -6.70 -1.68 3.52
C VAL A 79 -7.81 -1.77 4.57
N ASN A 80 -7.56 -2.48 5.67
CA ASN A 80 -8.56 -2.63 6.73
C ASN A 80 -8.86 -1.29 7.44
N GLU A 81 -7.82 -0.52 7.75
CA GLU A 81 -7.94 0.82 8.32
C GLU A 81 -8.71 1.75 7.37
N GLY A 82 -8.34 1.76 6.08
CA GLY A 82 -9.02 2.53 5.04
C GLY A 82 -10.50 2.18 4.92
N ASN A 83 -10.84 0.89 4.88
CA ASN A 83 -12.23 0.44 4.84
C ASN A 83 -13.02 0.90 6.07
N SER A 84 -12.41 0.82 7.25
CA SER A 84 -13.04 1.24 8.50
C SER A 84 -13.30 2.76 8.52
N SER A 85 -12.34 3.56 8.05
CA SER A 85 -12.50 5.02 7.91
C SER A 85 -13.57 5.38 6.90
N LEU A 86 -13.63 4.69 5.75
CA LEU A 86 -14.66 4.90 4.73
C LEU A 86 -16.06 4.59 5.26
N LEU A 87 -16.25 3.44 5.93
CA LEU A 87 -17.52 3.08 6.56
C LEU A 87 -17.95 4.11 7.61
N THR A 88 -17.00 4.58 8.42
CA THR A 88 -17.26 5.62 9.42
C THR A 88 -17.73 6.92 8.75
N GLY A 89 -17.04 7.36 7.70
CA GLY A 89 -17.41 8.57 6.94
C GLY A 89 -18.77 8.45 6.26
N LEU A 90 -19.08 7.28 5.67
CA LEU A 90 -20.39 7.01 5.09
C LEU A 90 -21.50 7.06 6.13
N ASN A 91 -21.31 6.42 7.28
CA ASN A 91 -22.29 6.42 8.35
C ASN A 91 -22.56 7.85 8.86
N GLN A 92 -21.50 8.64 9.08
CA GLN A 92 -21.62 10.05 9.45
C GLN A 92 -22.37 10.87 8.39
N SER A 93 -22.10 10.63 7.10
CA SER A 93 -22.79 11.29 5.99
C SER A 93 -24.28 10.96 5.99
N PHE A 94 -24.65 9.68 6.11
CA PHE A 94 -26.05 9.26 6.16
C PHE A 94 -26.77 9.80 7.40
N SER A 95 -26.13 9.80 8.58
CA SER A 95 -26.68 10.43 9.77
C SER A 95 -26.93 11.93 9.55
N ALA A 96 -26.01 12.65 8.93
CA ALA A 96 -26.18 14.07 8.62
C ALA A 96 -27.33 14.32 7.62
N VAL A 97 -27.49 13.47 6.62
CA VAL A 97 -28.63 13.53 5.70
C VAL A 97 -29.94 13.22 6.42
N GLY A 98 -29.98 12.19 7.26
CA GLY A 98 -31.16 11.84 8.07
C GLY A 98 -31.58 12.99 9.00
N GLN A 99 -30.62 13.65 9.65
CA GLN A 99 -30.88 14.85 10.45
C GLN A 99 -31.48 15.98 9.59
N ARG A 100 -30.94 16.24 8.39
CA ARG A 100 -31.49 17.24 7.47
C ARG A 100 -32.92 16.92 7.05
N ILE A 101 -33.23 15.66 6.73
CA ILE A 101 -34.60 15.24 6.36
C ILE A 101 -35.56 15.46 7.54
N ASN A 102 -35.16 15.05 8.75
CA ASN A 102 -35.97 15.26 9.96
C ASN A 102 -36.15 16.74 10.32
N SER A 103 -35.32 17.62 9.78
CA SER A 103 -35.42 19.08 9.94
C SER A 103 -36.42 19.72 8.98
N ILE A 104 -36.90 18.98 7.96
CA ILE A 104 -37.88 19.49 7.00
C ILE A 104 -39.25 19.54 7.70
N PRO A 105 -39.91 20.71 7.78
CA PRO A 105 -41.23 20.81 8.39
C PRO A 105 -42.22 19.89 7.67
N MET A 106 -42.95 19.08 8.42
CA MET A 106 -44.08 18.34 7.84
C MET A 106 -45.13 19.35 7.36
N PRO A 107 -45.66 19.23 6.12
CA PRO A 107 -46.72 20.08 5.67
C PRO A 107 -47.93 19.92 6.60
N GLY A 108 -48.39 21.01 7.20
CA GLY A 108 -49.59 21.02 8.02
C GLY A 108 -50.82 20.79 7.16
N TRP A 109 -51.30 19.55 7.12
CA TRP A 109 -52.69 19.22 6.76
C TRP A 109 -53.38 18.67 8.01
N ALA A 110 -53.47 19.52 9.03
CA ALA A 110 -54.29 19.31 10.22
C ALA A 110 -54.80 20.67 10.68
N ASP A 111 -55.58 21.33 9.82
CA ASP A 111 -56.52 22.40 10.17
C ASP A 111 -57.50 22.55 8.98
N SER A 112 -58.58 21.77 9.00
CA SER A 112 -59.79 21.98 8.20
C SER A 112 -60.97 21.31 8.90
#